data_AF-A0A3M7TLA8-F1
#
_entry.id   AF-A0A3M7TLA8-F1
#
_cell.length_a   1.000
_cell.length_b   1.000
_cell.length_c   1.000
_cell.angle_alpha   90.00
_cell.angle_beta   90.00
_cell.angle_gamma   90.00
#
_symmetry.space_group_name_H-M   'P 1'
#
loop_
_entity.id
_entity.type
_entity.pdbx_description
1 polymer ?
#
loop_
_entity_poly.entity_id
_entity_poly.type
_entity_poly.pdbx_seq_one_letter_code
_entity_poly.pdbx_strand_id
1 'polypeptide(L)'
;MNELSKGWKIRHSLYFLWFLTILFFFIAFLHTGIRASNRRWMLYSLLYALPFLISFMLFILGVLPVLENLLFNLGLVGFLLGIVHAFLIRKDYLRQLAVKQGKLDSQVTPAAMGLEEAVEKWERENPEATDETEEQTSAPAKRLKEAKSNIKTGWITGVILASFNVVLILFMMFFNPDFLGIVWAETFIDIALMFLLSLGIYKASRFCAVSLLLYYWASQLFLRFGTEFSNAASLFMVAVFSYFFIQGIRGTYQYHKLKKEMLPTVEDNQSQGA
;
A
#
# COMPACT_ATOMS: atom_id res chain seq x y z
N MET A 1 27.32 -9.06 14.88
CA MET A 1 26.24 -8.64 13.95
C MET A 1 26.21 -9.67 12.84
N ASN A 2 25.15 -10.46 12.73
CA ASN A 2 25.03 -11.45 11.66
C ASN A 2 25.13 -10.75 10.30
N GLU A 3 26.01 -11.24 9.43
CA GLU A 3 26.11 -10.81 8.03
C GLU A 3 24.71 -10.94 7.39
N LEU A 4 24.02 -9.81 7.20
CA LEU A 4 22.70 -9.79 6.56
C LEU A 4 22.76 -10.55 5.23
N SER A 5 21.90 -11.55 5.06
CA SER A 5 21.93 -12.43 3.89
C SER A 5 21.81 -11.61 2.60
N LYS A 6 22.55 -12.02 1.54
CA LYS A 6 22.49 -11.35 0.23
C LYS A 6 21.05 -11.24 -0.28
N GLY A 7 20.23 -12.27 -0.06
CA GLY A 7 18.82 -12.28 -0.46
C GLY A 7 17.96 -11.23 0.26
N TRP A 8 18.18 -11.01 1.57
CA TRP A 8 17.46 -9.97 2.32
C TRP A 8 17.81 -8.57 1.81
N LYS A 9 19.10 -8.33 1.54
CA LYS A 9 19.59 -7.06 0.97
C LYS A 9 18.93 -6.78 -0.38
N ILE A 10 18.83 -7.79 -1.25
CA ILE A 10 18.23 -7.63 -2.60
C ILE A 10 16.73 -7.32 -2.50
N ARG A 11 15.96 -8.09 -1.73
CA ARG A 11 14.49 -7.88 -1.61
C ARG A 11 14.15 -6.49 -1.06
N HIS A 12 14.88 -6.03 -0.05
CA HIS A 12 14.67 -4.70 0.53
C HIS A 12 15.32 -3.57 -0.26
N SER A 13 16.19 -3.90 -1.23
CA SER A 13 16.72 -2.94 -2.20
C SER A 13 15.90 -2.86 -3.48
N LEU A 14 15.02 -3.82 -3.77
CA LEU A 14 14.22 -3.83 -5.01
C LEU A 14 13.32 -2.59 -5.13
N TYR A 15 12.90 -2.03 -3.99
CA TYR A 15 12.16 -0.78 -3.95
C TYR A 15 12.95 0.41 -4.53
N PHE A 16 14.29 0.34 -4.59
CA PHE A 16 15.09 1.40 -5.20
C PHE A 16 14.90 1.51 -6.72
N LEU A 17 14.33 0.50 -7.39
CA LEU A 17 13.93 0.64 -8.80
C LEU A 17 12.87 1.74 -9.00
N TRP A 18 12.10 2.09 -7.98
CA TRP A 18 11.17 3.22 -8.06
C TRP A 18 11.89 4.58 -8.22
N PHE A 19 13.16 4.72 -7.80
CA PHE A 19 13.94 5.93 -8.06
C PHE A 19 14.26 6.13 -9.54
N LEU A 20 14.10 5.10 -10.38
CA LEU A 20 14.30 5.21 -11.83
C LEU A 20 13.13 5.90 -12.54
N THR A 21 12.01 6.13 -11.83
CA THR A 21 10.85 6.84 -12.39
C THR A 21 11.05 8.34 -12.24
N ILE A 22 11.29 9.03 -13.37
CA ILE A 22 11.61 10.47 -13.42
C ILE A 22 10.55 11.32 -12.68
N LEU A 23 9.28 10.95 -12.79
CA LEU A 23 8.16 11.72 -12.25
C LEU A 23 7.92 11.53 -10.74
N PHE A 24 8.39 10.43 -10.15
CA PHE A 24 7.98 10.02 -8.80
C PHE A 24 9.17 9.73 -7.87
N PHE A 25 10.40 10.07 -8.28
CA PHE A 25 11.59 9.82 -7.47
C PHE A 25 11.54 10.45 -6.07
N PHE A 26 10.90 11.62 -5.92
CA PHE A 26 10.72 12.27 -4.62
C PHE A 26 9.78 11.48 -3.69
N ILE A 27 8.78 10.77 -4.24
CA ILE A 27 7.88 9.90 -3.46
C ILE A 27 8.66 8.73 -2.87
N ALA A 28 9.62 8.18 -3.61
CA ALA A 28 10.49 7.12 -3.12
C ALA A 28 11.38 7.61 -1.95
N PHE A 29 11.89 8.85 -2.02
CA PHE A 29 12.61 9.47 -0.88
C PHE A 29 11.71 9.71 0.33
N LEU A 30 10.48 10.15 0.12
CA LEU A 30 9.53 10.38 1.20
C LEU A 30 9.18 9.07 1.92
N HIS A 31 8.86 8.02 1.14
CA HIS A 31 8.55 6.69 1.68
C HIS A 31 9.74 6.07 2.44
N THR A 32 10.96 6.18 1.89
CA THR A 32 12.16 5.69 2.58
C THR A 32 12.43 6.46 3.87
N GLY A 33 12.22 7.79 3.88
CA GLY A 33 12.28 8.63 5.07
C GLY A 33 11.29 8.22 6.15
N ILE A 34 10.02 8.00 5.80
CA ILE A 34 8.97 7.56 6.73
C ILE A 34 9.29 6.17 7.31
N ARG A 35 9.65 5.21 6.46
CA ARG A 35 9.94 3.82 6.88
C ARG A 35 11.16 3.74 7.78
N ALA A 36 12.21 4.50 7.47
CA ALA A 36 13.38 4.62 8.32
C ALA A 36 13.14 5.50 9.55
N SER A 37 12.10 6.34 9.56
CA SER A 37 11.85 7.40 10.55
C SER A 37 13.01 8.41 10.59
N ASN A 38 13.57 8.73 9.43
CA ASN A 38 14.69 9.66 9.29
C ASN A 38 14.20 11.00 8.71
N ARG A 39 14.13 12.02 9.57
CA ARG A 39 13.62 13.36 9.21
C ARG A 39 14.44 14.04 8.10
N ARG A 40 15.75 13.79 8.03
CA ARG A 40 16.63 14.40 7.01
C ARG A 40 16.23 13.94 5.60
N TRP A 41 15.87 12.67 5.44
CA TRP A 41 15.48 12.12 4.15
C TRP A 41 14.10 12.62 3.70
N MET A 42 13.20 12.87 4.66
CA MET A 42 11.93 13.54 4.38
C MET A 42 12.17 14.98 3.88
N LEU A 43 13.08 15.73 4.50
CA LEU A 43 13.44 17.08 4.03
C LEU A 43 14.03 17.06 2.61
N TYR A 44 14.90 16.11 2.29
CA TYR A 44 15.42 15.98 0.93
C TYR A 44 14.32 15.65 -0.09
N SER A 45 13.35 14.79 0.27
CA SER A 45 12.21 14.53 -0.61
C SER A 45 11.41 15.79 -0.91
N LEU A 46 11.17 16.63 0.09
CA LEU A 46 10.45 17.89 -0.08
C LEU A 46 11.25 18.87 -0.93
N LEU A 47 12.56 18.97 -0.68
CA LEU A 47 13.46 19.84 -1.44
C LEU A 47 13.49 19.47 -2.94
N TYR A 48 13.54 18.18 -3.25
CA TYR A 48 13.53 17.71 -4.64
C TYR A 48 12.14 17.79 -5.29
N ALA A 49 11.06 17.62 -4.52
CA ALA A 49 9.70 17.71 -5.03
C ALA A 49 9.34 19.15 -5.44
N LEU A 50 9.81 20.15 -4.70
CA LEU A 50 9.32 21.52 -4.79
C LEU A 50 9.52 22.17 -6.18
N PRO A 51 10.72 22.13 -6.81
CA PRO A 51 10.89 22.67 -8.17
C PRO A 51 10.01 21.94 -9.20
N PHE A 52 9.85 20.62 -9.03
CA PHE A 52 9.06 19.80 -9.94
C PHE A 52 7.56 20.12 -9.83
N LEU A 53 7.03 20.24 -8.61
CA LEU A 53 5.64 20.60 -8.37
C LEU A 53 5.31 22.01 -8.86
N ILE A 54 6.21 22.97 -8.65
CA ILE A 54 6.04 24.33 -9.17
C ILE A 54 6.10 24.34 -10.71
N SER A 55 7.06 23.63 -11.31
CA SER A 55 7.14 23.49 -12.77
C SER A 55 5.86 22.89 -13.35
N PHE A 56 5.36 21.81 -12.75
CA PHE A 56 4.13 21.15 -13.18
C PHE A 56 2.90 22.06 -13.02
N MET A 57 2.83 22.82 -11.93
CA MET A 57 1.79 23.82 -11.70
C MET A 57 1.83 24.92 -12.77
N LEU A 58 3.00 25.49 -13.08
CA LEU A 58 3.13 26.52 -14.10
C LEU A 58 2.79 26.01 -15.50
N PHE A 59 3.17 24.77 -15.81
CA PHE A 59 2.80 24.09 -17.05
C PHE A 59 1.28 23.98 -17.21
N ILE A 60 0.56 23.56 -16.16
CA ILE A 60 -0.90 23.47 -16.17
C ILE A 60 -1.55 24.83 -16.39
N LEU A 61 -1.01 25.88 -15.76
CA LEU A 61 -1.59 27.22 -15.81
C LEU A 61 -1.21 28.00 -17.09
N GLY A 62 -0.18 27.57 -17.83
CA GLY A 62 0.26 28.21 -19.09
C GLY A 62 0.78 29.64 -18.95
N VAL A 63 1.13 30.10 -17.75
CA VAL A 63 1.34 31.53 -17.44
C VAL A 63 2.77 32.00 -17.76
N LEU A 64 3.79 31.14 -17.60
CA LEU A 64 5.21 31.53 -17.68
C LEU A 64 6.10 30.45 -18.34
N PRO A 65 6.09 30.29 -19.68
CA PRO A 65 6.80 29.21 -20.38
C PRO A 65 8.33 29.21 -20.16
N VAL A 66 8.94 30.38 -19.99
CA VAL A 66 10.39 30.49 -19.74
C VAL A 66 10.75 29.97 -18.35
N LEU A 67 9.96 30.34 -17.32
CA LEU A 67 10.18 29.89 -15.95
C LEU A 67 9.87 28.39 -15.79
N GLU A 68 8.84 27.91 -16.50
CA GLU A 68 8.53 26.49 -16.60
C GLU A 68 9.72 25.67 -17.11
N ASN A 69 10.26 26.04 -18.28
CA ASN A 69 11.43 25.37 -18.85
C ASN A 69 12.64 25.39 -17.90
N LEU A 70 12.88 26.51 -17.22
CA LEU A 70 13.96 26.63 -16.24
C LEU A 70 13.77 25.67 -15.05
N LEU A 71 12.56 25.65 -14.48
CA LEU A 71 12.24 24.80 -13.32
C LEU A 71 12.21 23.32 -13.68
N PHE A 72 11.75 22.97 -14.88
CA PHE A 72 11.80 21.60 -15.39
C PHE A 72 13.25 21.11 -15.51
N ASN A 73 14.14 21.92 -16.09
CA ASN A 73 15.56 21.61 -16.21
C ASN A 73 16.24 21.48 -14.82
N LEU A 74 15.91 22.37 -13.88
CA LEU A 74 16.37 22.25 -12.48
C LEU A 74 15.85 20.97 -11.82
N GLY A 75 14.61 20.58 -12.11
CA GLY A 75 14.01 19.32 -11.69
C GLY A 75 14.77 18.11 -12.24
N LEU A 76 15.20 18.13 -13.50
CA LEU A 76 16.02 17.07 -14.10
C LEU A 76 17.41 16.97 -13.45
N VAL A 77 18.06 18.10 -13.17
CA VAL A 77 19.32 18.12 -12.41
C VAL A 77 19.10 17.55 -11.01
N GLY A 78 18.03 17.97 -10.34
CA GLY A 78 17.61 17.43 -9.03
C GLY A 78 17.34 15.94 -9.05
N PHE A 79 16.76 15.41 -10.13
CA PHE A 79 16.55 13.98 -10.35
C PHE A 79 17.87 13.22 -10.46
N LEU A 80 18.83 13.71 -11.27
CA LEU A 80 20.15 13.09 -11.40
C LEU A 80 20.91 13.09 -10.05
N LEU A 81 20.86 14.20 -9.32
CA LEU A 81 21.40 14.28 -7.96
C LEU A 81 20.67 13.32 -7.01
N GLY A 82 19.36 13.19 -7.15
CA GLY A 82 18.52 12.25 -6.42
C GLY A 82 18.93 10.80 -6.64
N ILE A 83 19.27 10.40 -7.87
CA ILE A 83 19.78 9.04 -8.16
C ILE A 83 21.07 8.78 -7.37
N VAL A 84 22.04 9.69 -7.44
CA VAL A 84 23.31 9.57 -6.70
C VAL A 84 23.03 9.48 -5.20
N HIS A 85 22.17 10.36 -4.69
CA HIS A 85 21.79 10.40 -3.28
C HIS A 85 21.09 9.10 -2.84
N ALA A 86 20.26 8.49 -3.69
CA ALA A 86 19.58 7.23 -3.39
C ALA A 86 20.59 6.09 -3.17
N PHE A 87 21.65 6.02 -3.99
CA PHE A 87 22.72 5.04 -3.80
C PHE A 87 23.51 5.24 -2.50
N LEU A 88 23.73 6.49 -2.09
CA LEU A 88 24.38 6.81 -0.82
C LEU A 88 23.52 6.42 0.39
N ILE A 89 22.23 6.79 0.36
CA ILE A 89 21.27 6.50 1.45
C ILE A 89 21.03 4.99 1.61
N ARG A 90 21.15 4.20 0.54
CA ARG A 90 20.84 2.76 0.57
C ARG A 90 21.53 2.01 1.71
N LYS A 91 22.82 2.28 1.95
CA LYS A 91 23.59 1.57 2.99
C LYS A 91 23.05 1.89 4.39
N ASP A 92 22.79 3.17 4.65
CA ASP A 92 22.25 3.63 5.93
C ASP A 92 20.80 3.19 6.14
N TYR A 93 19.98 3.19 5.08
CA TYR A 93 18.61 2.69 5.11
C TYR A 93 18.56 1.22 5.52
N LEU A 94 19.38 0.37 4.90
CA LEU A 94 19.43 -1.05 5.24
C LEU A 94 19.91 -1.27 6.68
N ARG A 95 20.87 -0.47 7.15
CA ARG A 95 21.34 -0.51 8.54
C ARG A 95 20.22 -0.14 9.53
N GLN A 96 19.51 0.96 9.30
CA GLN A 96 18.41 1.39 10.17
C GLN A 96 17.24 0.39 10.17
N LEU A 97 16.94 -0.19 9.00
CA LEU A 97 15.90 -1.21 8.88
C LEU A 97 16.27 -2.49 9.63
N ALA A 98 17.52 -2.93 9.54
CA ALA A 98 18.00 -4.12 10.26
C ALA A 98 17.95 -3.92 11.79
N VAL A 99 18.29 -2.73 12.30
CA VAL A 99 18.18 -2.41 13.73
C VAL A 99 16.71 -2.43 14.18
N LYS A 100 15.80 -1.86 13.39
CA LYS A 100 14.35 -1.90 13.69
C LYS A 100 13.80 -3.31 13.67
N GLN A 101 14.15 -4.12 12.67
CA GLN A 101 13.73 -5.51 12.57
C GLN A 101 14.32 -6.33 13.72
N GLY A 102 15.60 -6.17 14.07
CA GLY A 102 16.18 -6.85 15.23
C GLY A 102 15.50 -6.48 16.55
N LYS A 103 15.07 -5.22 16.72
CA LYS A 103 14.25 -4.80 17.87
C LYS A 103 12.86 -5.43 17.85
N LEU A 104 12.20 -5.47 16.70
CA LEU A 104 10.91 -6.14 16.52
C LEU A 104 11.02 -7.64 16.79
N ASP A 105 12.03 -8.30 16.24
CA ASP A 105 12.29 -9.72 16.46
C ASP A 105 12.53 -9.94 17.96
N SER A 106 13.40 -9.17 18.62
CA SER A 106 13.62 -9.29 20.08
C SER A 106 12.39 -9.00 20.96
N GLN A 107 11.38 -8.28 20.46
CA GLN A 107 10.12 -8.03 21.16
C GLN A 107 9.04 -9.07 20.82
N VAL A 108 9.12 -9.66 19.63
CA VAL A 108 8.25 -10.75 19.19
C VAL A 108 8.73 -12.07 19.77
N THR A 109 10.03 -12.30 19.95
CA THR A 109 10.60 -13.54 20.48
C THR A 109 10.08 -13.92 21.87
N PRO A 110 9.87 -13.02 22.84
CA PRO A 110 9.22 -13.35 24.12
C PRO A 110 7.73 -13.70 23.98
N ALA A 111 7.00 -13.00 23.11
CA ALA A 111 5.58 -13.28 22.86
C ALA A 111 5.37 -14.55 22.02
N ALA A 112 6.31 -14.86 21.13
CA ALA A 112 6.39 -16.09 20.35
C ALA A 112 6.87 -17.25 21.21
N MET A 113 7.84 -17.05 22.12
CA MET A 113 8.23 -18.03 23.13
C MET A 113 7.05 -18.40 24.02
N GLY A 114 6.23 -17.44 24.46
CA GLY A 114 5.03 -17.78 25.25
C GLY A 114 3.98 -18.57 24.46
N LEU A 115 3.96 -18.46 23.13
CA LEU A 115 3.12 -19.26 22.26
C LEU A 115 3.75 -20.63 21.98
N GLU A 116 5.06 -20.70 21.76
CA GLU A 116 5.83 -21.94 21.61
C GLU A 116 5.79 -22.77 22.89
N GLU A 117 5.92 -22.16 24.07
CA GLU A 117 5.84 -22.83 25.36
C GLU A 117 4.41 -23.34 25.63
N ALA A 118 3.39 -22.60 25.17
CA ALA A 118 2.00 -23.05 25.22
C ALA A 118 1.70 -24.18 24.22
N VAL A 119 2.29 -24.15 23.02
CA VAL A 119 2.19 -25.22 22.01
C VAL A 119 2.94 -26.45 22.46
N GLU A 120 4.17 -26.32 22.97
CA GLU A 120 4.99 -27.41 23.49
C GLU A 120 4.34 -28.05 24.72
N LYS A 121 3.71 -27.26 25.60
CA LYS A 121 2.92 -27.79 26.72
C LYS A 121 1.71 -28.59 26.20
N TRP A 122 1.01 -28.07 25.21
CA TRP A 122 -0.14 -28.75 24.61
C TRP A 122 0.25 -30.04 23.87
N GLU A 123 1.39 -30.05 23.17
CA GLU A 123 1.96 -31.25 22.51
C GLU A 123 2.41 -32.30 23.52
N ARG A 124 2.99 -31.87 24.65
CA ARG A 124 3.32 -32.76 25.77
C ARG A 124 2.08 -33.43 26.37
N GLU A 125 0.99 -32.67 26.43
CA GLU A 125 -0.31 -33.14 26.93
C GLU A 125 -1.07 -33.98 25.89
N ASN A 126 -0.72 -33.89 24.59
CA ASN A 126 -1.39 -34.58 23.49
C ASN A 126 -0.39 -35.25 22.52
N PRO A 127 0.39 -36.26 22.97
CA PRO A 127 1.51 -36.83 22.22
C PRO A 127 1.11 -37.54 20.91
N GLU A 128 -0.14 -38.00 20.79
CA GLU A 128 -0.65 -38.66 19.57
C GLU A 128 -0.96 -37.70 18.42
N ALA A 129 -0.94 -36.38 18.66
CA ALA A 129 -1.22 -35.35 17.65
C ALA A 129 0.00 -35.05 16.76
N THR A 130 1.22 -35.44 17.13
CA THR A 130 2.45 -34.83 16.59
C THR A 130 2.76 -35.14 15.12
N ASP A 131 2.27 -36.25 14.54
CA ASP A 131 2.60 -36.61 13.14
C ASP A 131 1.60 -36.09 12.08
N GLU A 132 0.37 -35.74 12.46
CA GLU A 132 -0.64 -35.18 11.52
C GLU A 132 -0.98 -33.71 11.80
N THR A 133 -0.70 -33.19 13.00
CA THR A 133 -1.33 -31.96 13.50
C THR A 133 -0.48 -30.70 13.29
N GLU A 134 0.86 -30.77 13.18
CA GLU A 134 1.69 -29.59 12.87
C GLU A 134 1.43 -29.02 11.45
N GLU A 135 1.25 -29.88 10.44
CA GLU A 135 0.93 -29.44 9.08
C GLU A 135 -0.54 -29.01 8.96
N GLN A 136 -1.46 -29.67 9.69
CA GLN A 136 -2.89 -29.37 9.66
C GLN A 136 -3.30 -28.17 10.53
N THR A 137 -2.59 -27.82 11.61
CA THR A 137 -2.92 -26.64 12.45
C THR A 137 -2.21 -25.37 11.98
N SER A 138 -1.01 -25.48 11.40
CA SER A 138 -0.29 -24.33 10.84
C SER A 138 -0.89 -23.84 9.52
N ALA A 139 -1.51 -24.73 8.72
CA ALA A 139 -2.08 -24.38 7.42
C ALA A 139 -3.30 -23.43 7.51
N PRO A 140 -4.30 -23.63 8.39
CA PRO A 140 -5.42 -22.69 8.55
C PRO A 140 -4.98 -21.32 9.07
N ALA A 141 -4.07 -21.28 10.04
CA ALA A 141 -3.54 -20.04 10.59
C ALA A 141 -2.76 -19.23 9.53
N LYS A 142 -1.92 -19.90 8.74
CA LYS A 142 -1.20 -19.30 7.61
C LYS A 142 -2.16 -18.76 6.55
N ARG A 143 -3.16 -19.53 6.14
CA ARG A 143 -4.19 -19.11 5.17
C ARG A 143 -5.00 -17.91 5.68
N LEU A 144 -5.30 -17.85 6.98
CA LEU A 144 -5.99 -16.72 7.59
C LEU A 144 -5.14 -15.45 7.57
N LYS A 145 -3.84 -15.58 7.85
CA LYS A 145 -2.88 -14.47 7.77
C LYS A 145 -2.75 -13.93 6.34
N GLU A 146 -2.69 -14.82 5.34
CA GLU A 146 -2.69 -14.45 3.92
C GLU A 146 -3.99 -13.74 3.51
N ALA A 147 -5.15 -14.27 3.91
CA ALA A 147 -6.45 -13.64 3.64
C ALA A 147 -6.53 -12.23 4.23
N LYS A 148 -6.10 -12.04 5.50
CA LYS A 148 -6.04 -10.71 6.13
C LYS A 148 -5.06 -9.77 5.44
N SER A 149 -3.92 -10.27 4.95
CA SER A 149 -2.96 -9.47 4.18
C SER A 149 -3.58 -8.98 2.86
N ASN A 150 -4.29 -9.85 2.14
CA ASN A 150 -4.96 -9.50 0.89
C ASN A 150 -6.09 -8.48 1.11
N ILE A 151 -6.89 -8.65 2.17
CA ILE A 151 -7.88 -7.64 2.61
C ILE A 151 -7.19 -6.31 2.89
N LYS A 152 -6.06 -6.34 3.60
CA LYS A 152 -5.29 -5.14 3.95
C LYS A 152 -4.83 -4.38 2.70
N THR A 153 -4.29 -5.08 1.71
CA THR A 153 -3.91 -4.47 0.43
C THR A 153 -5.09 -3.81 -0.26
N GLY A 154 -6.26 -4.46 -0.30
CA GLY A 154 -7.47 -3.94 -0.95
C GLY A 154 -7.98 -2.62 -0.35
N TRP A 155 -8.18 -2.56 0.97
CA TRP A 155 -8.70 -1.33 1.59
C TRP A 155 -7.67 -0.20 1.60
N ILE A 156 -6.38 -0.49 1.82
CA ILE A 156 -5.33 0.54 1.75
C ILE A 156 -5.29 1.16 0.35
N THR A 157 -5.41 0.32 -0.69
CA THR A 157 -5.45 0.80 -2.08
C THR A 157 -6.65 1.72 -2.31
N GLY A 158 -7.84 1.37 -1.81
CA GLY A 158 -9.03 2.21 -1.91
C GLY A 158 -8.87 3.56 -1.18
N VAL A 159 -8.25 3.56 0.00
CA VAL A 159 -7.94 4.79 0.75
C VAL A 159 -6.95 5.66 -0.02
N ILE A 160 -5.88 5.09 -0.56
CA ILE A 160 -4.89 5.83 -1.36
C ILE A 160 -5.56 6.47 -2.57
N LEU A 161 -6.39 5.73 -3.29
CA LEU A 161 -7.11 6.23 -4.45
C LEU A 161 -8.07 7.39 -4.08
N ALA A 162 -8.85 7.22 -3.00
CA ALA A 162 -9.76 8.26 -2.54
C ALA A 162 -9.01 9.53 -2.07
N SER A 163 -7.92 9.36 -1.31
CA SER A 163 -7.06 10.47 -0.88
C SER A 163 -6.43 11.20 -2.06
N PHE A 164 -5.96 10.47 -3.07
CA PHE A 164 -5.43 11.08 -4.29
C PHE A 164 -6.49 11.94 -5.00
N ASN A 165 -7.73 11.44 -5.12
CA ASN A 165 -8.82 12.19 -5.70
C ASN A 165 -9.18 13.45 -4.89
N VAL A 166 -9.18 13.38 -3.55
CA VAL A 166 -9.35 14.58 -2.70
C VAL A 166 -8.30 15.64 -3.03
N VAL A 167 -7.03 15.25 -3.05
CA VAL A 167 -5.93 16.20 -3.33
C VAL A 167 -6.07 16.80 -4.73
N LEU A 168 -6.42 15.98 -5.73
CA LEU A 168 -6.62 16.44 -7.10
C LEU A 168 -7.77 17.45 -7.19
N ILE A 169 -8.90 17.18 -6.54
CA ILE A 169 -10.05 18.09 -6.55
C ILE A 169 -9.74 19.38 -5.81
N LEU A 170 -9.12 19.32 -4.63
CA LEU A 170 -8.72 20.52 -3.90
C LEU A 170 -7.72 21.36 -4.70
N PHE A 171 -6.80 20.71 -5.41
CA PHE A 171 -5.87 21.38 -6.31
C PHE A 171 -6.62 22.07 -7.46
N MET A 172 -7.52 21.38 -8.16
CA MET A 172 -8.28 21.99 -9.25
C MET A 172 -9.18 23.13 -8.75
N MET A 173 -9.82 22.98 -7.59
CA MET A 173 -10.65 24.02 -6.98
C MET A 173 -9.84 25.30 -6.67
N PHE A 174 -8.59 25.16 -6.24
CA PHE A 174 -7.74 26.30 -5.91
C PHE A 174 -7.15 26.99 -7.14
N PHE A 175 -6.75 26.22 -8.15
CA PHE A 175 -5.98 26.73 -9.28
C PHE A 175 -6.80 27.05 -10.52
N ASN A 176 -7.97 26.42 -10.69
CA ASN A 176 -8.83 26.67 -11.84
C ASN A 176 -10.30 26.33 -11.50
N PRO A 177 -10.99 27.22 -10.76
CA PRO A 177 -12.35 26.98 -10.29
C PRO A 177 -13.37 26.85 -11.44
N ASP A 178 -13.06 27.41 -12.61
CA ASP A 178 -13.92 27.34 -13.80
C ASP A 178 -13.63 26.11 -14.69
N PHE A 179 -12.54 25.37 -14.43
CA PHE A 179 -12.02 24.32 -15.34
C PHE A 179 -13.00 23.21 -15.65
N LEU A 180 -13.88 22.87 -14.71
CA LEU A 180 -14.69 21.67 -14.81
C LEU A 180 -16.19 21.95 -14.95
N GLY A 181 -16.70 23.13 -14.58
CA GLY A 181 -18.15 23.36 -14.52
C GLY A 181 -18.91 22.27 -13.73
N ILE A 182 -18.19 21.46 -12.93
CA ILE A 182 -18.68 20.28 -12.26
C ILE A 182 -19.43 20.70 -11.00
N VAL A 183 -20.55 20.05 -10.75
CA VAL A 183 -21.28 20.13 -9.49
C VAL A 183 -20.38 19.54 -8.39
N TRP A 184 -19.64 20.41 -7.68
CA TRP A 184 -18.66 20.02 -6.66
C TRP A 184 -19.20 18.99 -5.66
N ALA A 185 -20.48 19.12 -5.30
CA ALA A 185 -21.16 18.20 -4.39
C ALA A 185 -21.11 16.74 -4.84
N GLU A 186 -21.24 16.45 -6.14
CA GLU A 186 -21.24 15.07 -6.68
C GLU A 186 -19.89 14.40 -6.47
N THR A 187 -18.80 15.13 -6.73
CA THR A 187 -17.45 14.58 -6.57
C THR A 187 -17.08 14.29 -5.12
N PHE A 188 -17.57 15.08 -4.16
CA PHE A 188 -17.39 14.79 -2.74
C PHE A 188 -18.21 13.58 -2.30
N ILE A 189 -19.41 13.38 -2.85
CA ILE A 189 -20.22 12.18 -2.62
C ILE A 189 -19.47 10.94 -3.12
N ASP A 190 -18.89 11.02 -4.32
CA ASP A 190 -18.07 9.95 -4.91
C ASP A 190 -16.87 9.58 -4.04
N ILE A 191 -16.13 10.58 -3.54
CA ILE A 191 -15.02 10.37 -2.62
C ILE A 191 -15.48 9.72 -1.32
N ALA A 192 -16.56 10.22 -0.72
CA ALA A 192 -17.11 9.66 0.51
C ALA A 192 -17.53 8.20 0.30
N LEU A 193 -18.16 7.89 -0.84
CA LEU A 193 -18.55 6.54 -1.21
C LEU A 193 -17.33 5.60 -1.33
N MET A 194 -16.25 6.03 -1.98
CA MET A 194 -15.01 5.24 -2.05
C MET A 194 -14.41 4.97 -0.66
N PHE A 195 -14.39 5.97 0.24
CA PHE A 195 -13.93 5.76 1.62
C PHE A 195 -14.82 4.76 2.37
N LEU A 196 -16.14 4.89 2.26
CA LEU A 196 -17.09 3.99 2.90
C LEU A 196 -16.94 2.55 2.41
N LEU A 197 -16.84 2.35 1.11
CA LEU A 197 -16.62 1.02 0.52
C LEU A 197 -15.28 0.44 0.95
N SER A 198 -14.22 1.25 1.01
CA SER A 198 -12.92 0.83 1.50
C SER A 198 -12.95 0.41 2.99
N LEU A 199 -13.63 1.16 3.85
CA LEU A 199 -13.88 0.77 5.25
C LEU A 199 -14.72 -0.51 5.35
N GLY A 200 -15.63 -0.74 4.40
CA GLY A 200 -16.36 -2.00 4.26
C GLY A 200 -15.44 -3.18 3.96
N ILE A 201 -14.41 -3.00 3.12
CA ILE A 201 -13.38 -4.02 2.85
C ILE A 201 -12.56 -4.30 4.12
N TYR A 202 -12.22 -3.26 4.92
CA TYR A 202 -11.54 -3.44 6.21
C TYR A 202 -12.34 -4.35 7.16
N LYS A 203 -13.67 -4.23 7.16
CA LYS A 203 -14.59 -5.13 7.90
C LYS A 203 -14.84 -6.48 7.21
N ALA A 204 -14.03 -6.84 6.21
CA ALA A 204 -14.14 -8.05 5.41
C ALA A 204 -15.50 -8.24 4.71
N SER A 205 -16.17 -7.15 4.32
CA SER A 205 -17.44 -7.21 3.58
C SER A 205 -17.20 -7.56 2.11
N ARG A 206 -17.73 -8.72 1.66
CA ARG A 206 -17.64 -9.20 0.27
C ARG A 206 -18.34 -8.24 -0.70
N PHE A 207 -19.52 -7.76 -0.32
CA PHE A 207 -20.31 -6.84 -1.15
C PHE A 207 -19.54 -5.53 -1.39
N CYS A 208 -18.97 -4.93 -0.34
CA CYS A 208 -18.19 -3.70 -0.48
C CYS A 208 -16.97 -3.86 -1.39
N ALA A 209 -16.28 -5.00 -1.34
CA ALA A 209 -15.12 -5.27 -2.19
C ALA A 209 -15.49 -5.32 -3.68
N VAL A 210 -16.59 -6.01 -4.01
CA VAL A 210 -17.09 -6.11 -5.39
C VAL A 210 -17.64 -4.77 -5.86
N SER A 211 -18.44 -4.08 -5.03
CA SER A 211 -18.99 -2.77 -5.35
C SER A 211 -17.90 -1.73 -5.60
N LEU A 212 -16.79 -1.73 -4.84
CA LEU A 212 -15.69 -0.78 -5.05
C LEU A 212 -15.01 -0.99 -6.42
N LEU A 213 -14.79 -2.25 -6.82
CA LEU A 213 -14.20 -2.55 -8.14
C LEU A 213 -15.14 -2.14 -9.28
N LEU A 214 -16.43 -2.47 -9.17
CA LEU A 214 -17.43 -2.11 -10.17
C LEU A 214 -17.58 -0.61 -10.30
N TYR A 215 -17.66 0.09 -9.16
CA TYR A 215 -17.70 1.54 -9.10
C TYR A 215 -16.46 2.16 -9.75
N TYR A 216 -15.26 1.63 -9.45
CA TYR A 216 -14.02 2.08 -10.06
C TYR A 216 -14.07 1.93 -11.59
N TRP A 217 -14.49 0.77 -12.12
CA TRP A 217 -14.62 0.57 -13.56
C TRP A 217 -15.66 1.49 -14.20
N ALA A 218 -16.82 1.67 -13.56
CA ALA A 218 -17.86 2.57 -14.05
C ALA A 218 -17.35 4.02 -14.14
N SER A 219 -16.66 4.50 -13.10
CA SER A 219 -16.03 5.82 -13.08
C SER A 219 -14.99 5.97 -14.20
N GLN A 220 -14.16 4.94 -14.41
CA GLN A 220 -13.15 4.95 -15.47
C GLN A 220 -13.75 4.91 -16.88
N LEU A 221 -14.85 4.19 -17.08
CA LEU A 221 -15.59 4.17 -18.34
C LEU A 221 -16.26 5.53 -18.60
N PHE A 222 -16.91 6.10 -17.58
CA PHE A 222 -17.54 7.41 -17.69
C PHE A 222 -16.54 8.50 -18.08
N LEU A 223 -15.37 8.54 -17.42
CA LEU A 223 -14.29 9.46 -17.77
C LEU A 223 -13.80 9.27 -19.21
N ARG A 224 -13.69 8.02 -19.69
CA ARG A 224 -13.24 7.73 -21.07
C ARG A 224 -14.25 8.10 -22.14
N PHE A 225 -15.54 7.97 -21.86
CA PHE A 225 -16.58 8.37 -22.81
C PHE A 225 -16.86 9.87 -22.76
N GLY A 226 -16.68 10.51 -21.60
CA GLY A 226 -16.88 11.95 -21.43
C GLY A 226 -15.68 12.82 -21.78
N THR A 227 -14.48 12.25 -21.90
CA THR A 227 -13.26 13.02 -22.16
C THR A 227 -12.36 12.33 -23.18
N GLU A 228 -11.66 13.13 -24.00
CA GLU A 228 -10.64 12.68 -24.96
C GLU A 228 -9.36 12.11 -24.27
N PHE A 229 -9.34 11.94 -22.93
CA PHE A 229 -8.19 11.45 -22.16
C PHE A 229 -7.99 9.93 -22.31
N SER A 230 -7.68 9.47 -23.52
CA SER A 230 -7.38 8.06 -23.84
C SER A 230 -5.88 7.75 -23.85
N ASN A 231 -5.15 8.23 -22.83
CA ASN A 231 -3.69 7.96 -22.75
C ASN A 231 -3.40 6.54 -22.26
N ALA A 232 -2.40 5.88 -22.85
CA ALA A 232 -1.97 4.52 -22.45
C ALA A 232 -1.61 4.42 -20.95
N ALA A 233 -1.09 5.51 -20.36
CA ALA A 233 -0.80 5.60 -18.93
C ALA A 233 -2.04 5.41 -18.04
N SER A 234 -3.22 5.92 -18.46
CA SER A 234 -4.45 5.75 -17.69
C SER A 234 -4.93 4.31 -17.70
N LEU A 235 -4.79 3.59 -18.84
CA LEU A 235 -5.12 2.17 -18.94
C LEU A 235 -4.24 1.32 -18.02
N PHE A 236 -2.94 1.62 -17.97
CA PHE A 236 -2.00 0.94 -17.08
C PHE A 236 -2.41 1.11 -15.61
N MET A 237 -2.74 2.34 -15.20
CA MET A 237 -3.19 2.61 -13.83
C MET A 237 -4.50 1.87 -13.50
N VAL A 238 -5.45 1.81 -14.44
CA VAL A 238 -6.68 1.02 -14.28
C VAL A 238 -6.38 -0.45 -14.03
N ALA A 239 -5.44 -1.04 -14.79
CA ALA A 239 -5.06 -2.43 -14.59
C ALA A 239 -4.42 -2.68 -13.21
N VAL A 240 -3.53 -1.78 -12.77
CA VAL A 240 -2.84 -1.88 -11.46
C VAL A 240 -3.84 -1.80 -10.31
N PHE A 241 -4.73 -0.81 -10.30
CA PHE A 241 -5.74 -0.67 -9.24
C PHE A 241 -6.74 -1.83 -9.25
N SER A 242 -7.17 -2.27 -10.44
CA SER A 242 -8.06 -3.43 -10.57
C SER A 242 -7.44 -4.69 -9.97
N TYR A 243 -6.15 -4.91 -10.20
CA TYR A 243 -5.42 -6.05 -9.62
C TYR A 243 -5.47 -6.05 -8.08
N PHE A 244 -5.21 -4.90 -7.45
CA PHE A 244 -5.26 -4.78 -5.99
C PHE A 244 -6.67 -4.94 -5.42
N PHE A 245 -7.70 -4.42 -6.11
CA PHE A 245 -9.09 -4.66 -5.70
C PHE A 245 -9.49 -6.13 -5.84
N ILE A 246 -9.05 -6.82 -6.90
CA ILE A 246 -9.24 -8.26 -7.05
C ILE A 246 -8.55 -9.03 -5.92
N GLN A 247 -7.37 -8.62 -5.47
CA GLN A 247 -6.73 -9.20 -4.28
C GLN A 247 -7.60 -8.99 -3.03
N GLY A 248 -8.15 -7.78 -2.83
CA GLY A 248 -9.09 -7.50 -1.74
C GLY A 248 -10.30 -8.42 -1.76
N ILE A 249 -10.93 -8.59 -2.93
CA ILE A 249 -12.06 -9.51 -3.13
C ILE A 249 -11.66 -10.94 -2.75
N ARG A 250 -10.56 -11.47 -3.30
CA ARG A 250 -10.06 -12.82 -2.98
C ARG A 250 -9.83 -12.99 -1.47
N GLY A 251 -9.23 -12.00 -0.82
CA GLY A 251 -9.02 -11.99 0.63
C GLY A 251 -10.32 -12.07 1.43
N THR A 252 -11.35 -11.28 1.07
CA THR A 252 -12.64 -11.33 1.76
C THR A 252 -13.35 -12.67 1.63
N TYR A 253 -13.34 -13.29 0.45
CA TYR A 253 -13.93 -14.62 0.25
C TYR A 253 -13.18 -15.71 1.03
N GLN A 254 -11.85 -15.71 0.98
CA GLN A 254 -11.02 -16.64 1.74
C GLN A 254 -11.23 -16.50 3.25
N TYR A 255 -11.32 -15.26 3.75
CA TYR A 255 -11.57 -14.99 5.16
C TYR A 255 -12.90 -15.57 5.65
N HIS A 256 -14.00 -15.37 4.92
CA HIS A 256 -15.30 -15.93 5.29
C HIS A 256 -15.34 -17.45 5.19
N LYS A 257 -14.67 -18.04 4.19
CA LYS A 257 -14.54 -19.49 4.07
C LYS A 257 -13.84 -20.09 5.29
N LEU A 258 -12.66 -19.57 5.63
CA LEU A 258 -11.87 -20.03 6.78
C LEU A 258 -12.61 -19.81 8.12
N LYS A 259 -13.30 -18.68 8.27
CA LYS A 259 -14.11 -18.41 9.46
C LYS A 259 -15.21 -19.46 9.64
N LYS A 260 -15.84 -19.91 8.55
CA LYS A 260 -16.86 -20.97 8.60
C LYS A 260 -16.26 -22.34 8.94
N GLU A 261 -15.02 -22.62 8.51
CA GLU A 261 -14.33 -23.88 8.80
C GLU A 261 -13.80 -23.95 10.26
N MET A 262 -13.44 -22.82 10.85
CA MET A 262 -12.87 -22.73 12.22
C MET A 262 -13.93 -22.67 13.34
N LEU A 263 -15.17 -22.25 13.05
CA LEU A 263 -16.21 -22.14 14.09
C LEU A 263 -16.74 -23.51 14.59
N PRO A 264 -17.03 -24.50 13.72
CA PRO A 264 -17.58 -25.79 14.15
C PRO A 264 -16.55 -26.61 14.95
N THR A 265 -15.29 -26.52 14.57
CA THR A 265 -14.19 -27.28 15.20
C THR A 265 -13.94 -26.86 16.66
N VAL A 266 -14.23 -25.61 17.03
CA VAL A 266 -14.08 -25.15 18.42
C VAL A 266 -15.26 -25.61 19.29
N GLU A 267 -16.49 -25.58 18.77
CA GLU A 267 -17.68 -26.01 19.51
C GLU A 267 -17.69 -27.53 19.74
N ASP A 268 -17.32 -28.34 18.74
CA ASP A 268 -17.25 -29.80 18.88
C ASP A 268 -16.18 -30.22 19.91
N ASN A 269 -14.99 -29.62 19.86
CA ASN A 269 -13.91 -29.90 20.82
C ASN A 269 -14.26 -29.48 22.26
N GLN A 270 -15.06 -28.43 22.45
CA GLN A 270 -15.53 -28.03 23.78
C GLN A 270 -16.59 -29.00 24.33
N SER A 271 -17.38 -29.64 23.48
CA SER A 271 -18.42 -30.60 23.90
C SER A 271 -17.89 -31.99 24.26
N GLN A 272 -16.73 -32.39 23.71
CA GLN A 272 -16.11 -33.70 23.97
C GLN A 272 -15.16 -33.70 25.18
N GLY A 273 -14.79 -32.52 25.69
CA GLY A 273 -13.90 -32.35 26.84
C GLY A 273 -14.60 -32.07 28.18
N ALA A 274 -15.93 -32.17 28.24
CA ALA A 274 -16.76 -32.00 29.45
C ALA A 274 -17.43 -33.32 29.83
#